data_AF-W4R053-F1
#
_entry.id   AF-W4R053-F1
#
_cell.length_a   1.000
_cell.length_b   1.000
_cell.length_c   1.000
_cell.angle_alpha   90.00
_cell.angle_beta   90.00
_cell.angle_gamma   90.00
#
_symmetry.space_group_name_H-M   'P 1'
#
loop_
_entity.id
_entity.type
_entity.pdbx_description
1 polymer ?
#
loop_
_entity_poly.entity_id
_entity_poly.type
_entity_poly.pdbx_seq_one_letter_code
_entity_poly.pdbx_strand_id
1 'polypeptide(L)'
;MTNPSGFNDVKQVEMSVLSAEHMVGQATRTMDEEQLEAATNALNDAKAQLNKAMAHQTGVDEAFFEMSHELIAKADHQLKEAKK
;
A
#
# COMPACT_ATOMS: atom_id res chain seq x y z
N MET A 1 12.25 14.48 22.73
CA MET A 1 10.82 14.69 22.47
C MET A 1 10.45 13.83 21.27
N THR A 2 9.81 12.69 21.49
CA THR A 2 9.27 11.85 20.41
C THR A 2 8.09 12.59 19.79
N ASN A 3 8.21 12.94 18.52
CA ASN A 3 7.21 13.71 17.79
C ASN A 3 5.96 12.82 17.56
N PRO A 4 4.78 13.14 18.12
CA PRO A 4 3.56 12.32 17.96
C PRO A 4 3.06 12.26 16.51
N SER A 5 3.55 13.11 15.61
CA SER A 5 3.20 13.08 14.19
C SER A 5 3.71 11.80 13.49
N GLY A 6 4.90 11.31 13.84
CA GLY A 6 5.50 10.17 13.13
C GLY A 6 4.75 8.85 13.32
N PHE A 7 4.21 8.60 14.51
CA PHE A 7 3.35 7.43 14.77
C PHE A 7 2.04 7.52 13.97
N ASN A 8 1.50 8.74 13.83
CA ASN A 8 0.32 8.99 13.03
C ASN A 8 0.60 8.81 11.52
N ASP A 9 1.82 9.09 11.07
CA ASP A 9 2.24 8.92 9.69
C ASP A 9 2.38 7.43 9.32
N VAL A 10 3.03 6.61 10.15
CA VAL A 10 3.16 5.15 9.91
C VAL A 10 1.80 4.48 9.86
N LYS A 11 0.91 4.80 10.81
CA LYS A 11 -0.44 4.25 10.84
C LYS A 11 -1.26 4.64 9.62
N GLN A 12 -1.08 5.85 9.09
CA GLN A 12 -1.71 6.26 7.84
C GLN A 12 -1.20 5.44 6.65
N VAL A 13 0.12 5.22 6.58
CA VAL A 13 0.71 4.35 5.54
C VAL A 13 0.14 2.94 5.63
N GLU A 14 0.08 2.35 6.83
CA GLU A 14 -0.49 1.01 7.07
C GLU A 14 -1.92 0.92 6.52
N MET A 15 -2.77 1.89 6.88
CA MET A 15 -4.14 1.94 6.41
C MET A 15 -4.24 2.08 4.89
N SER A 16 -3.37 2.87 4.27
CA SER A 16 -3.32 2.99 2.81
C SER A 16 -2.89 1.69 2.13
N VAL A 17 -1.91 0.95 2.67
CA VAL A 17 -1.48 -0.35 2.15
C VAL A 17 -2.62 -1.37 2.23
N LEU A 18 -3.27 -1.49 3.40
CA LEU A 18 -4.39 -2.41 3.59
C LEU A 18 -5.58 -2.08 2.70
N SER A 19 -5.91 -0.79 2.56
CA SER A 19 -6.98 -0.35 1.65
C SER A 19 -6.67 -0.69 0.20
N ALA A 20 -5.45 -0.46 -0.26
CA ALA A 20 -5.03 -0.78 -1.62
C ALA A 20 -5.10 -2.30 -1.88
N GLU A 21 -4.62 -3.13 -0.96
CA GLU A 21 -4.69 -4.60 -1.07
C GLU A 21 -6.14 -5.09 -1.19
N HIS A 22 -7.04 -4.56 -0.35
CA HIS A 22 -8.45 -4.90 -0.41
C HIS A 22 -9.11 -4.44 -1.73
N MET A 23 -8.82 -3.23 -2.21
CA MET A 23 -9.33 -2.73 -3.49
C MET A 23 -8.85 -3.59 -4.65
N VAL A 24 -7.57 -4.00 -4.66
CA VAL A 24 -7.02 -4.91 -5.66
C VAL A 24 -7.77 -6.24 -5.63
N GLY A 25 -7.92 -6.85 -4.45
CA GLY A 25 -8.61 -8.12 -4.32
C GLY A 25 -10.07 -8.08 -4.79
N GLN A 26 -10.77 -6.95 -4.63
CA GLN A 26 -12.09 -6.75 -5.22
C GLN A 26 -12.03 -6.58 -6.73
N ALA A 27 -11.22 -5.66 -7.22
CA ALA A 27 -11.09 -5.33 -8.64
C ALA A 27 -10.67 -6.55 -9.48
N THR A 28 -9.76 -7.38 -8.98
CA THR A 28 -9.34 -8.60 -9.70
C THR A 28 -10.38 -9.72 -9.68
N ARG A 29 -11.35 -9.68 -8.75
CA ARG A 29 -12.46 -10.65 -8.75
C ARG A 29 -13.56 -10.24 -9.72
N THR A 30 -13.82 -8.94 -9.84
CA THR A 30 -14.85 -8.40 -10.72
C THR A 30 -14.35 -8.24 -12.14
N MET A 31 -13.04 -8.05 -12.33
CA MET A 31 -12.39 -7.72 -13.61
C MET A 31 -12.98 -6.47 -14.27
N ASP A 32 -13.56 -5.59 -13.45
CA ASP A 32 -14.14 -4.32 -13.89
C ASP A 32 -13.02 -3.30 -14.13
N GLU A 33 -13.00 -2.69 -15.31
CA GLU A 33 -11.88 -1.82 -15.74
C GLU A 33 -11.73 -0.59 -14.85
N GLU A 34 -12.84 0.04 -14.46
CA GLU A 34 -12.83 1.21 -13.57
C GLU A 34 -12.29 0.82 -12.18
N GLN A 35 -12.71 -0.32 -11.64
CA GLN A 35 -12.18 -0.85 -10.38
C GLN A 35 -10.71 -1.21 -10.49
N LEU A 36 -10.26 -1.80 -11.60
CA LEU A 36 -8.85 -2.12 -11.83
C LEU A 36 -7.98 -0.87 -11.92
N GLU A 37 -8.49 0.21 -12.53
CA GLU A 37 -7.82 1.52 -12.55
C GLU A 37 -7.77 2.14 -11.16
N ALA A 38 -8.91 2.21 -10.45
CA ALA A 38 -8.98 2.75 -9.10
C ALA A 38 -8.04 2.01 -8.13
N ALA A 39 -8.01 0.67 -8.19
CA ALA A 39 -7.13 -0.15 -7.38
C ALA A 39 -5.65 0.07 -7.74
N THR A 40 -5.33 0.32 -9.02
CA THR A 40 -3.96 0.66 -9.45
C THR A 40 -3.51 1.99 -8.87
N ASN A 41 -4.38 3.00 -8.92
CA ASN A 41 -4.08 4.33 -8.36
C ASN A 41 -3.87 4.25 -6.85
N ALA A 42 -4.76 3.56 -6.13
CA ALA A 42 -4.63 3.34 -4.69
C ALA A 42 -3.32 2.62 -4.31
N LEU A 43 -2.93 1.60 -5.08
CA LEU A 43 -1.67 0.89 -4.86
C LEU A 43 -0.44 1.78 -5.11
N ASN A 44 -0.48 2.63 -6.14
CA ASN A 44 0.60 3.58 -6.42
C ASN A 44 0.74 4.64 -5.33
N ASP A 45 -0.38 5.13 -4.80
CA ASP A 45 -0.39 6.06 -3.67
C ASP A 45 0.19 5.42 -2.41
N ALA A 46 -0.22 4.19 -2.09
CA ALA A 46 0.32 3.44 -0.95
C ALA A 46 1.84 3.22 -1.07
N LYS A 47 2.34 2.86 -2.26
CA LYS A 47 3.79 2.76 -2.54
C LYS A 47 4.51 4.09 -2.28
N ALA A 48 3.96 5.20 -2.78
CA ALA A 48 4.56 6.51 -2.62
C ALA A 48 4.62 6.94 -1.14
N GLN A 49 3.56 6.64 -0.37
CA GLN A 49 3.53 6.93 1.06
C GLN A 49 4.51 6.07 1.86
N LEU A 50 4.60 4.77 1.57
CA LEU A 50 5.56 3.87 2.22
C LEU A 50 7.01 4.32 1.98
N ASN A 51 7.35 4.65 0.74
CA ASN A 51 8.69 5.14 0.40
C ASN A 51 9.03 6.45 1.12
N LYS A 52 8.07 7.37 1.27
CA LYS A 52 8.25 8.61 2.04
C LYS A 52 8.44 8.32 3.52
N ALA A 53 7.66 7.42 4.10
CA ALA A 53 7.78 7.04 5.52
C ALA A 53 9.17 6.44 5.81
N MET A 54 9.69 5.59 4.93
CA MET A 54 11.04 5.04 5.04
C MET A 54 12.14 6.10 4.99
N ALA A 55 12.00 7.10 4.11
CA ALA A 55 13.03 8.12 3.92
C ALA A 55 13.16 9.07 5.13
N HIS A 56 12.11 9.19 5.95
CA HIS A 56 12.02 10.19 7.02
C HIS A 56 12.05 9.64 8.44
N GLN A 57 11.90 8.33 8.65
CA GLN A 57 11.87 7.75 9.99
C GLN A 57 13.02 6.78 10.27
N THR A 58 13.96 7.23 11.09
CA THR A 58 14.79 6.35 11.91
C THR A 58 13.89 5.69 12.97
N GLY A 59 13.52 4.42 12.77
CA GLY A 59 12.71 3.65 13.72
C GLY A 59 11.36 3.13 13.20
N VAL A 60 11.14 3.11 11.87
CA VAL A 60 10.07 2.26 11.32
C VAL A 60 10.35 0.82 11.73
N ASP A 61 9.36 0.16 12.32
CA ASP A 61 9.42 -1.24 12.67
C ASP A 61 9.71 -2.06 11.40
N GLU A 62 10.84 -2.77 11.38
CA GLU A 62 11.28 -3.57 10.25
C GLU A 62 10.20 -4.58 9.83
N ALA A 63 9.44 -5.11 10.79
CA ALA A 63 8.32 -6.01 10.52
C ALA A 63 7.18 -5.32 9.77
N PHE A 64 6.87 -4.05 10.12
CA PHE A 64 5.88 -3.28 9.38
C PHE A 64 6.32 -3.05 7.93
N PHE A 65 7.61 -2.74 7.74
CA PHE A 65 8.15 -2.52 6.41
C PHE A 65 8.10 -3.79 5.55
N GLU A 66 8.57 -4.91 6.07
CA GLU A 66 8.53 -6.22 5.39
C GLU A 66 7.10 -6.61 5.02
N MET A 67 6.16 -6.51 5.97
CA MET A 67 4.75 -6.81 5.74
C MET A 67 4.16 -5.92 4.64
N SER A 68 4.39 -4.60 4.73
CA SER A 68 3.86 -3.64 3.76
C SER A 68 4.41 -3.91 2.36
N HIS A 69 5.70 -4.23 2.26
CA HIS A 69 6.34 -4.56 0.98
C HIS A 69 5.78 -5.85 0.38
N GLU A 70 5.57 -6.89 1.19
CA GLU A 70 4.97 -8.15 0.74
C GLU A 70 3.53 -7.95 0.21
N LEU A 71 2.70 -7.20 0.95
CA LEU A 71 1.32 -6.90 0.54
C LEU A 71 1.29 -6.13 -0.78
N ILE A 72 2.12 -5.08 -0.91
CA ILE A 72 2.24 -4.29 -2.13
C ILE A 72 2.68 -5.17 -3.31
N ALA A 73 3.67 -6.04 -3.12
CA ALA A 73 4.19 -6.89 -4.19
C ALA A 73 3.13 -7.90 -4.69
N LYS A 74 2.36 -8.49 -3.77
CA LYS A 74 1.24 -9.38 -4.12
C LYS A 74 0.13 -8.64 -4.86
N ALA A 75 -0.27 -7.47 -4.37
CA ALA A 75 -1.31 -6.66 -4.99
C ALA A 75 -0.89 -6.19 -6.41
N ASP A 76 0.39 -5.81 -6.58
CA ASP A 76 0.95 -5.43 -7.88
C ASP A 76 0.91 -6.60 -8.88
N HIS A 77 1.28 -7.79 -8.42
CA HIS A 77 1.21 -9.00 -9.24
C HIS A 77 -0.24 -9.32 -9.63
N GLN A 78 -1.19 -9.26 -8.70
CA GLN A 78 -2.62 -9.50 -8.98
C GLN A 78 -3.16 -8.55 -10.05
N LEU A 79 -2.87 -7.24 -9.94
CA LEU A 79 -3.28 -6.27 -10.95
C LEU A 79 -2.62 -6.53 -12.31
N LYS A 80 -1.34 -6.92 -12.33
CA LYS A 80 -0.65 -7.27 -13.57
C LYS A 80 -1.30 -8.47 -14.25
N GLU A 81 -1.61 -9.52 -13.52
CA GLU A 81 -2.28 -10.70 -14.10
C GLU A 81 -3.70 -10.37 -14.57
N ALA A 82 -4.46 -9.57 -13.82
CA ALA A 82 -5.82 -9.18 -14.20
C ALA A 82 -5.89 -8.27 -15.45
N LYS A 83 -4.80 -7.56 -15.77
CA LYS A 83 -4.73 -6.63 -16.90
C LYS A 83 -4.06 -7.20 -18.15
N LYS A 84 -3.60 -8.45 -18.11
CA LYS A 84 -3.06 -9.16 -19.28
C LYS A 84 -4.17 -9.61 -20.21
#